data_AF-A0A930DCQ3-F1
#
_entry.id   AF-A0A930DCQ3-F1
#
_cell.length_a   1.000
_cell.length_b   1.000
_cell.length_c   1.000
_cell.angle_alpha   90.00
_cell.angle_beta   90.00
_cell.angle_gamma   90.00
#
_symmetry.space_group_name_H-M   'P 1'
#
loop_
_entity.id
_entity.type
_entity.pdbx_description
1 polymer ?
#
loop_
_entity_poly.entity_id
_entity_poly.type
_entity_poly.pdbx_seq_one_letter_code
_entity_poly.pdbx_strand_id
1 'polypeptide(L)' 'FNIKNPIAKGIGLGSSAHAIGTSKALEMGETEGAMSSLSIAVAGIITVIFASFFAKLI' A
#
# COMPACT_ATOMS: atom_id res chain seq x y z
N PHE A 1 -4.25 -15.85 9.98
CA PHE A 1 -4.83 -14.68 9.28
C PHE A 1 -6.13 -15.09 8.62
N ASN A 2 -7.29 -14.69 9.15
CA ASN A 2 -8.60 -14.96 8.54
C ASN A 2 -9.35 -13.64 8.31
N ILE A 3 -8.69 -12.67 7.66
CA ILE A 3 -9.34 -11.43 7.23
C ILE A 3 -10.16 -11.77 5.98
N LYS A 4 -11.48 -11.67 6.07
CA LYS A 4 -12.41 -11.96 4.97
C LYS A 4 -12.79 -10.72 4.17
N ASN A 5 -12.61 -9.53 4.76
CA ASN A 5 -12.97 -8.28 4.11
C ASN A 5 -11.94 -7.94 3.00
N PRO A 6 -12.37 -7.80 1.73
CA PRO A 6 -11.47 -7.58 0.60
C PRO A 6 -10.74 -6.23 0.69
N ILE A 7 -11.40 -5.20 1.22
CA ILE A 7 -10.81 -3.89 1.44
C ILE A 7 -9.67 -3.99 2.47
N ALA A 8 -9.93 -4.64 3.61
CA ALA A 8 -8.93 -4.80 4.66
C ALA A 8 -7.71 -5.60 4.18
N LYS A 9 -7.91 -6.63 3.35
CA LYS A 9 -6.82 -7.37 2.70
C LYS A 9 -6.00 -6.47 1.78
N GLY A 10 -6.67 -5.73 0.90
CA GLY A 10 -6.01 -4.82 -0.05
C GLY A 10 -5.20 -3.76 0.67
N ILE A 11 -5.79 -3.08 1.66
CA ILE A 11 -5.09 -2.07 2.47
C ILE A 11 -3.88 -2.69 3.18
N GLY A 12 -4.04 -3.87 3.79
CA GLY A 12 -2.95 -4.54 4.50
C GLY A 12 -1.76 -4.85 3.58
N LEU A 13 -2.04 -5.34 2.36
CA LEU A 13 -1.01 -5.61 1.36
C LEU A 13 -0.34 -4.33 0.86
N GLY A 14 -1.13 -3.31 0.51
CA GLY A 14 -0.63 -2.05 -0.04
C GLY A 14 0.07 -1.12 0.96
N SER A 15 -0.26 -1.22 2.25
CA SER A 15 0.36 -0.39 3.32
C SER A 15 1.84 -0.69 3.53
N SER A 16 2.30 -1.87 3.13
CA SER A 16 3.74 -2.18 3.07
C SER A 16 4.48 -1.39 1.98
N ALA A 17 3.75 -0.65 1.14
CA ALA A 17 4.24 0.18 0.04
C ALA A 17 5.18 -0.56 -0.93
N HIS A 18 4.92 -1.85 -1.13
CA HIS A 18 5.76 -2.71 -1.93
C HIS A 18 4.99 -3.30 -3.11
N ALA A 19 5.53 -3.14 -4.33
CA ALA A 19 4.86 -3.53 -5.56
C ALA A 19 4.48 -5.02 -5.61
N ILE A 20 5.30 -5.92 -5.03
CA ILE A 20 4.98 -7.36 -4.96
C ILE A 20 3.70 -7.62 -4.15
N GLY A 21 3.44 -6.84 -3.09
CA GLY A 21 2.21 -6.93 -2.30
C GLY A 21 0.97 -6.51 -3.09
N THR A 22 1.10 -5.49 -3.94
CA THR A 22 0.03 -5.05 -4.86
C THR A 22 -0.23 -6.07 -5.97
N SER A 23 0.81 -6.65 -6.56
CA SER A 23 0.66 -7.76 -7.52
C SER A 23 -0.08 -8.93 -6.88
N LYS A 24 0.25 -9.27 -5.62
CA LYS A 24 -0.44 -10.34 -4.91
C LYS A 24 -1.91 -10.00 -4.62
N ALA A 25 -2.21 -8.75 -4.32
CA ALA A 25 -3.58 -8.29 -4.10
C ALA A 25 -4.43 -8.37 -5.38
N LEU A 26 -3.85 -8.05 -6.54
CA LEU A 26 -4.51 -8.19 -7.85
C LEU A 26 -4.87 -9.65 -8.17
N GLU A 27 -4.01 -10.61 -7.79
CA GLU A 27 -4.33 -12.04 -7.91
C GLU A 27 -5.48 -12.49 -6.98
N MET A 28 -5.74 -11.78 -5.89
CA MET A 28 -6.81 -12.11 -4.94
C MET A 28 -8.18 -11.57 -5.38
N GLY A 29 -8.20 -10.45 -6.11
CA GLY A 29 -9.42 -9.83 -6.59
C GLY A 29 -9.23 -8.38 -7.01
N GLU A 30 -10.18 -7.85 -7.78
CA GLU A 30 -10.15 -6.47 -8.26
C GLU A 30 -10.22 -5.47 -7.09
N THR A 31 -11.05 -5.74 -6.07
CA THR A 31 -11.18 -4.87 -4.89
C THR A 31 -9.92 -4.86 -4.03
N GLU A 32 -9.33 -6.03 -3.77
CA GLU A 32 -8.05 -6.15 -3.08
C GLU A 32 -6.93 -5.39 -3.83
N GLY A 33 -6.84 -5.60 -5.14
CA GLY A 33 -5.87 -4.93 -6.01
C GLY A 33 -6.03 -3.41 -6.03
N ALA A 34 -7.27 -2.92 -6.17
CA ALA A 34 -7.59 -1.50 -6.16
C ALA A 34 -7.23 -0.85 -4.81
N MET A 35 -7.64 -1.46 -3.69
CA MET A 35 -7.35 -0.92 -2.36
C MET A 35 -5.85 -1.00 -2.01
N SER A 36 -5.15 -2.03 -2.48
CA SER A 36 -3.70 -2.13 -2.34
C SER A 36 -2.96 -1.04 -3.13
N SER A 37 -3.37 -0.83 -4.39
CA SER A 37 -2.80 0.22 -5.26
C SER A 37 -3.05 1.63 -4.72
N LEU A 38 -4.23 1.88 -4.15
CA LEU A 38 -4.53 3.13 -3.45
C LEU A 38 -3.62 3.33 -2.23
N SER A 39 -3.44 2.29 -1.43
CA SER A 39 -2.65 2.37 -0.19
C SER A 39 -1.16 2.64 -0.46
N ILE A 40 -0.57 2.00 -1.48
CA ILE A 40 0.82 2.28 -1.89
C ILE A 40 0.98 3.71 -2.43
N ALA A 41 0.00 4.23 -3.18
CA ALA A 41 0.04 5.60 -3.68
C ALA A 41 0.01 6.62 -2.51
N VAL A 42 -0.87 6.40 -1.53
CA VAL A 42 -0.94 7.24 -0.33
C VAL A 42 0.37 7.19 0.47
N ALA A 43 0.94 5.99 0.66
CA ALA A 43 2.23 5.83 1.33
C ALA A 43 3.36 6.57 0.58
N GLY A 44 3.36 6.53 -0.75
CA GLY A 44 4.30 7.28 -1.59
C GLY A 44 4.15 8.80 -1.43
N ILE A 45 2.92 9.32 -1.40
CA ILE A 45 2.65 10.75 -1.18
C ILE A 45 3.18 11.18 0.20
N ILE A 46 2.89 10.41 1.26
CA ILE A 46 3.40 10.68 2.60
C ILE A 46 4.93 10.69 2.58
N THR A 47 5.56 9.70 1.94
CA THR A 47 7.02 9.62 1.82
C THR A 47 7.60 10.87 1.16
N VAL A 48 6.99 11.34 0.07
CA VAL A 48 7.44 12.56 -0.63
C VAL A 48 7.31 13.80 0.24
N ILE A 49 6.19 13.96 0.96
CA ILE A 49 5.97 15.11 1.86
C ILE A 49 7.06 15.18 2.93
N PHE A 50 7.45 14.04 3.50
CA PHE A 50 8.46 13.99 4.55
C PHE A 50 9.90 13.89 4.04
N ALA A 51 10.12 13.61 2.75
CA ALA A 51 11.45 13.40 2.18
C ALA A 51 12.39 14.59 2.45
N SER A 52 11.93 15.84 2.27
CA SER A 52 12.75 17.03 2.51
C SER A 52 13.10 17.24 3.99
N PHE A 53 12.28 16.75 4.92
CA PHE A 53 12.59 16.79 6.35
C PHE A 53 13.67 15.76 6.69
N PHE A 54 13.49 14.51 6.23
CA PHE A 54 14.49 13.46 6.46
C PHE A 54 15.82 13.75 5.77
N ALA A 55 15.82 14.34 4.58
CA ALA A 55 17.05 14.73 3.87
C ALA A 55 17.92 15.74 4.63
N LYS A 56 17.35 16.50 5.58
CA LYS A 56 18.09 17.45 6.44
C LYS A 56 18.61 16.83 7.74
N LEU A 57 18.23 15.58 8.05
CA LEU A 57 18.66 14.86 9.25
C LEU A 57 19.96 14.08 9.03
N ILE A 58 20.34 13.89 7.77
CA ILE A 58 21.52 13.15 7.30
C ILE A 58 22.59 14.18 6.93
#